data_AF-A0AAJ6D673-F1
#
_entry.id   AF-A0AAJ6D673-F1
#
_cell.length_a   1.000
_cell.length_b   1.000
_cell.length_c   1.000
_cell.angle_alpha   90.00
_cell.angle_beta   90.00
_cell.angle_gamma   90.00
#
_symmetry.space_group_name_H-M   'P 1'
#
loop_
_entity.id
_entity.type
_entity.pdbx_description
1 polymer ?
#
loop_
_entity_poly.entity_id
_entity_poly.type
_entity_poly.pdbx_seq_one_letter_code
_entity_poly.pdbx_strand_id
1 'polypeptide(L)'
;MKRKAVGLLNRIQFIDLAQAVTVSRPSRKEWLRKYLHRAVGGGKFPSYRHFRNAIPSIYGATRGLDLSPSVDRKSLEKHIRIACNGVDEDINVDAALTLFDLVRPLQYLAYDHPPRNLPLGLKRTAAIGLDLYLVKNETPIFQFPFPRRERLDDHTITILLSIIHHAYSTDDFEEARVELADLSCDFETSESRREKLPRVRCPRIVRLPKESLISMDDLAPEIQSVHDLLLELGDEPEPT
;
A
#
# COMPACT_ATOMS: atom_id res chain seq x y z
N MET A 1 -5.00 18.34 18.62
CA MET A 1 -5.00 17.02 17.96
C MET A 1 -6.22 16.79 17.08
N LYS A 2 -7.42 17.22 17.50
CA LYS A 2 -8.69 17.11 16.76
C LYS A 2 -8.63 17.29 15.25
N ARG A 3 -8.07 18.41 14.75
CA ARG A 3 -7.94 18.66 13.30
C ARG A 3 -7.10 17.59 12.56
N LYS A 4 -6.04 17.08 13.19
CA LYS A 4 -5.17 16.04 12.62
C LYS A 4 -5.83 14.67 12.66
N ALA A 5 -6.53 14.33 13.75
CA ALA A 5 -7.33 13.12 13.84
C ALA A 5 -8.45 13.09 12.79
N VAL A 6 -9.20 14.18 12.62
CA VAL A 6 -10.19 14.33 11.54
C VAL A 6 -9.55 14.25 10.15
N GLY A 7 -8.36 14.85 9.98
CA GLY A 7 -7.59 14.72 8.75
C GLY A 7 -7.20 13.28 8.43
N LEU A 8 -6.75 12.51 9.44
CA LEU A 8 -6.43 11.09 9.30
C LEU A 8 -7.68 10.24 9.06
N LEU A 9 -8.79 10.48 9.75
CA LEU A 9 -10.06 9.78 9.48
C LEU A 9 -10.50 9.90 8.02
N ASN A 10 -10.22 11.04 7.40
CA ASN A 10 -10.57 11.31 6.00
C ASN A 10 -9.51 10.85 4.98
N ARG A 11 -8.29 10.52 5.43
CA ARG A 11 -7.12 10.29 4.54
C ARG A 11 -6.20 9.16 5.01
N ILE A 12 -6.64 8.33 5.94
CA ILE A 12 -5.86 7.18 6.41
C ILE A 12 -5.58 6.31 5.20
N GLN A 13 -4.30 6.00 4.99
CA GLN A 13 -3.94 5.08 3.91
C GLN A 13 -4.49 3.71 4.30
N PHE A 14 -5.07 2.98 3.36
CA PHE A 14 -5.68 1.68 3.67
C PHE A 14 -4.69 0.72 4.36
N ILE A 15 -3.38 0.85 4.10
CA ILE A 15 -2.33 0.08 4.76
C ILE A 15 -2.23 0.40 6.26
N ASP A 16 -2.31 1.67 6.63
CA ASP A 16 -2.30 2.09 8.03
C ASP A 16 -3.58 1.64 8.73
N LEU A 17 -4.70 1.65 8.01
CA LEU A 17 -5.97 1.09 8.48
C LEU A 17 -5.85 -0.43 8.71
N ALA A 18 -5.30 -1.18 7.77
CA ALA A 18 -5.13 -2.63 7.89
C ALA A 18 -4.21 -3.00 9.06
N GLN A 19 -3.11 -2.26 9.24
CA GLN A 19 -2.23 -2.44 10.40
C GLN A 19 -2.93 -2.08 11.71
N ALA A 20 -3.76 -1.04 11.75
CA ALA A 20 -4.51 -0.70 12.95
C ALA A 20 -5.54 -1.80 13.31
N VAL A 21 -6.14 -2.44 12.31
CA VAL A 21 -7.07 -3.55 12.49
C VAL A 21 -6.37 -4.79 13.08
N THR A 22 -5.12 -5.07 12.68
CA THR A 22 -4.36 -6.24 13.20
C THR A 22 -3.93 -6.08 14.66
N VAL A 23 -3.87 -4.84 15.17
CA VAL A 23 -3.63 -4.61 16.60
C VAL A 23 -4.87 -5.01 17.41
N SER A 24 -4.65 -5.79 18.46
CA SER A 24 -5.73 -6.23 19.36
C SER A 24 -6.51 -5.04 19.93
N ARG A 25 -7.83 -5.20 20.11
CA ARG A 25 -8.71 -4.13 20.61
C ARG A 25 -8.18 -3.41 21.87
N PRO A 26 -7.65 -4.10 22.90
CA PRO A 26 -7.11 -3.42 24.09
C PRO A 26 -5.89 -2.54 23.80
N SER A 27 -5.06 -2.93 22.83
CA SER A 27 -3.81 -2.25 22.48
C SER A 27 -3.96 -1.22 21.35
N ARG A 28 -5.06 -1.31 20.58
CA ARG A 28 -5.31 -0.50 19.38
C ARG A 28 -5.35 0.99 19.67
N LYS A 29 -6.00 1.38 20.78
CA LYS A 29 -6.08 2.81 21.18
C LYS A 29 -4.69 3.40 21.41
N GLU A 30 -3.84 2.70 22.14
CA GLU A 30 -2.47 3.16 22.42
C GLU A 30 -1.61 3.18 21.15
N TRP A 31 -1.78 2.20 20.27
CA TRP A 31 -1.10 2.20 18.97
C TRP A 31 -1.52 3.40 18.12
N LEU A 32 -2.82 3.68 18.03
CA LEU A 32 -3.37 4.83 17.28
C LEU A 32 -2.94 6.15 17.90
N ARG A 33 -2.85 6.24 19.23
CA ARG A 33 -2.32 7.40 19.93
C ARG A 33 -0.88 7.69 19.52
N LYS A 34 0.00 6.68 19.54
CA LYS A 34 1.40 6.81 19.08
C LYS A 34 1.47 7.21 17.61
N TYR A 35 0.66 6.60 16.76
CA TYR A 35 0.58 6.92 15.34
C TYR A 35 0.16 8.39 15.10
N LEU A 36 -0.90 8.85 15.80
CA LEU A 36 -1.38 10.23 15.75
C LEU A 36 -0.32 11.22 16.26
N HIS A 37 0.32 10.94 17.40
CA HIS A 37 1.39 11.78 17.93
C HIS A 37 2.56 11.92 16.96
N ARG A 38 2.99 10.82 16.31
CA ARG A 38 4.01 10.89 15.25
C ARG A 38 3.59 11.81 14.11
N ALA A 39 2.33 11.72 13.67
CA ALA A 39 1.79 12.57 12.61
C ALA A 39 1.66 14.05 13.04
N VAL A 40 1.39 14.32 14.32
CA VAL A 40 1.33 15.67 14.92
C VAL A 40 2.73 16.28 15.04
N GLY A 41 3.71 15.53 15.55
CA GLY A 41 5.09 15.96 15.74
C GLY A 41 5.91 16.13 14.46
N GLY A 42 5.27 16.11 13.29
CA GLY A 42 5.94 16.30 12.00
C GLY A 42 6.80 15.12 11.54
N GLY A 43 6.65 13.95 12.17
CA GLY A 43 7.36 12.74 11.78
C GLY A 43 7.00 12.35 10.35
N LYS A 44 7.94 12.52 9.42
CA LYS A 44 7.75 12.11 8.03
C LYS A 44 7.86 10.58 7.96
N PHE A 45 6.85 9.93 7.40
CA PHE A 45 7.03 8.58 6.89
C PHE A 45 7.87 8.68 5.60
N PRO A 46 8.82 7.75 5.35
CA PRO A 46 9.54 7.74 4.09
C PRO A 46 8.56 7.75 2.93
N SER A 47 8.72 8.73 2.03
CA SER A 47 7.73 8.99 1.01
C SER A 47 8.04 8.13 -0.21
N TYR A 48 7.37 6.99 -0.34
CA TYR A 48 7.34 6.21 -1.57
C TYR A 48 6.49 6.86 -2.67
N ARG A 49 6.29 8.19 -2.63
CA ARG A 49 5.43 8.92 -3.57
C ARG A 49 5.93 8.80 -5.01
N HIS A 50 7.24 8.96 -5.23
CA HIS A 50 7.80 8.90 -6.58
C HIS A 50 7.74 7.49 -7.15
N PHE A 51 7.98 6.47 -6.31
CA PHE A 51 7.72 5.08 -6.63
C PHE A 51 6.24 4.85 -7.02
N ARG A 52 5.29 5.28 -6.18
CA ARG A 52 3.85 5.11 -6.43
C ARG A 52 3.43 5.74 -7.76
N ASN A 53 3.94 6.93 -8.07
CA ASN A 53 3.69 7.61 -9.35
C ASN A 53 4.29 6.88 -10.55
N ALA A 54 5.34 6.09 -10.36
CA ALA A 54 6.00 5.33 -11.42
C ALA A 54 5.33 3.96 -11.68
N ILE A 55 4.48 3.47 -10.78
CA ILE A 55 3.80 2.15 -10.89
C ILE A 55 3.12 1.96 -12.27
N PRO A 56 2.32 2.92 -12.78
CA PRO A 56 1.69 2.77 -14.09
C PRO A 56 2.70 2.58 -15.23
N SER A 57 3.83 3.30 -15.19
CA SER A 57 4.90 3.16 -16.19
C SER A 57 5.67 1.84 -16.05
N ILE A 58 5.83 1.32 -14.83
CA ILE A 58 6.46 0.01 -14.57
C ILE A 58 5.63 -1.11 -15.20
N TYR A 59 4.32 -1.09 -15.00
CA TYR A 59 3.40 -2.05 -15.61
C TYR A 59 3.13 -1.79 -17.10
N GLY A 60 3.37 -0.57 -17.59
CA GLY A 60 3.13 -0.19 -18.97
C GLY A 60 1.69 0.27 -19.26
N ALA A 61 0.89 0.56 -18.23
CA ALA A 61 -0.50 1.02 -18.37
C ALA A 61 -0.61 2.38 -19.09
N THR A 62 0.31 3.31 -18.81
CA THR A 62 0.33 4.68 -19.37
C THR A 62 0.58 4.75 -20.88
N ARG A 63 0.69 3.60 -21.55
CA ARG A 63 1.02 3.54 -22.99
C ARG A 63 -0.22 3.59 -23.87
N GLY A 64 -1.39 3.13 -23.43
CA GLY A 64 -2.59 3.10 -24.30
C GLY A 64 -2.29 2.44 -25.65
N LEU A 65 -2.31 3.22 -26.74
CA LEU A 65 -1.99 2.79 -28.12
C LEU A 65 -0.53 3.06 -28.56
N ASP A 66 0.32 3.60 -27.68
CA ASP A 66 1.72 3.91 -27.98
C ASP A 66 2.54 2.63 -28.21
N LEU A 67 3.12 2.51 -29.41
CA LEU A 67 3.90 1.39 -29.90
C LEU A 67 5.40 1.45 -29.55
N SER A 68 5.85 2.50 -28.85
CA SER A 68 7.25 2.66 -28.42
C SER A 68 7.78 1.46 -27.59
N PRO A 69 9.08 1.19 -27.52
CA PRO A 69 9.57 0.12 -26.65
C PRO A 69 9.18 0.38 -25.19
N SER A 70 8.79 -0.66 -24.45
CA SER A 70 8.55 -0.56 -23.01
C SER A 70 9.75 0.06 -22.31
N VAL A 71 9.50 0.89 -21.29
CA VAL A 71 10.59 1.53 -20.51
C VAL A 71 11.58 0.46 -20.04
N ASP A 72 12.84 0.65 -20.38
CA ASP A 72 13.91 -0.23 -19.92
C ASP A 72 14.31 0.12 -18.48
N ARG A 73 15.02 -0.81 -17.83
CA ARG A 73 15.41 -0.70 -16.43
C ARG A 73 16.25 0.55 -16.12
N LYS A 74 17.18 0.93 -17.01
CA LYS A 74 18.08 2.09 -16.82
C LYS A 74 17.32 3.39 -17.02
N SER A 75 16.43 3.44 -18.01
CA SER A 75 15.55 4.57 -18.27
C SER A 75 14.59 4.82 -17.11
N LEU A 76 14.02 3.76 -16.53
CA LEU A 76 13.19 3.84 -15.33
C LEU A 76 13.97 4.41 -14.13
N GLU A 77 15.17 3.89 -13.87
CA GLU A 77 16.04 4.40 -12.80
C GLU A 77 16.29 5.90 -12.96
N LYS A 78 16.73 6.31 -14.15
CA LYS A 78 17.00 7.72 -14.45
C LYS A 78 15.76 8.60 -14.25
N HIS A 79 14.60 8.15 -14.71
CA HIS A 79 13.35 8.89 -14.58
C HIS A 79 12.99 9.13 -13.11
N ILE A 80 13.09 8.09 -12.27
CA ILE A 80 12.75 8.19 -10.85
C ILE A 80 13.75 9.06 -10.10
N ARG A 81 15.06 8.93 -10.36
CA ARG A 81 16.07 9.80 -9.76
C ARG A 81 15.79 11.28 -10.05
N ILE A 82 15.51 11.61 -11.32
CA ILE A 82 15.15 12.98 -11.72
C ILE A 82 13.87 13.45 -10.98
N ALA A 83 12.85 12.60 -10.89
CA ALA A 83 11.60 12.94 -10.21
C ALA A 83 11.79 13.14 -8.70
N CYS A 84 12.64 12.35 -8.05
CA CYS A 84 12.95 12.43 -6.63
C CYS A 84 13.75 13.69 -6.27
N ASN A 85 14.65 14.15 -7.15
CA ASN A 85 15.51 15.30 -6.92
C ASN A 85 16.21 15.24 -5.53
N GLY A 86 16.79 14.08 -5.19
CA GLY A 86 17.48 13.83 -3.93
C GLY A 86 16.58 13.56 -2.71
N VAL A 87 15.24 13.65 -2.82
CA VAL A 87 14.32 13.37 -1.71
C VAL A 87 13.91 11.91 -1.68
N ASP A 88 14.31 11.19 -0.61
CA ASP A 88 14.03 9.76 -0.44
C ASP A 88 14.39 8.92 -1.69
N GLU A 89 15.39 9.36 -2.45
CA GLU A 89 15.69 8.85 -3.80
C GLU A 89 16.00 7.36 -3.79
N ASP A 90 16.96 6.95 -2.96
CA ASP A 90 17.44 5.57 -2.92
C ASP A 90 16.31 4.58 -2.64
N ILE A 91 15.41 4.89 -1.70
CA ILE A 91 14.31 3.98 -1.36
C ILE A 91 13.25 3.90 -2.48
N ASN A 92 13.03 4.98 -3.23
CA ASN A 92 12.08 5.02 -4.33
C ASN A 92 12.62 4.28 -5.56
N VAL A 93 13.89 4.52 -5.90
CA VAL A 93 14.59 3.82 -6.99
C VAL A 93 14.63 2.32 -6.71
N ASP A 94 15.07 1.95 -5.52
CA ASP A 94 15.17 0.55 -5.10
C ASP A 94 13.80 -0.17 -5.16
N ALA A 95 12.74 0.44 -4.63
CA ALA A 95 11.38 -0.12 -4.70
C ALA A 95 10.90 -0.29 -6.15
N ALA A 96 11.15 0.70 -7.01
CA ALA A 96 10.70 0.67 -8.40
C ALA A 96 11.43 -0.38 -9.24
N LEU A 97 12.75 -0.45 -9.12
CA LEU A 97 13.55 -1.45 -9.82
C LEU A 97 13.18 -2.86 -9.35
N THR A 98 12.91 -3.02 -8.05
CA THR A 98 12.46 -4.31 -7.52
C THR A 98 11.10 -4.72 -8.06
N LEU A 99 10.13 -3.81 -8.11
CA LEU A 99 8.84 -4.09 -8.74
C LEU A 99 9.01 -4.43 -10.22
N PHE A 100 9.82 -3.65 -10.94
CA PHE A 100 10.12 -3.88 -12.35
C PHE A 100 10.68 -5.28 -12.59
N ASP A 101 11.71 -5.67 -11.84
CA ASP A 101 12.36 -6.96 -11.97
C ASP A 101 11.41 -8.11 -11.60
N LEU A 102 10.51 -7.91 -10.61
CA LEU A 102 9.49 -8.87 -10.21
C LEU A 102 8.43 -9.11 -11.30
N VAL A 103 7.93 -8.04 -11.93
CA VAL A 103 6.72 -8.11 -12.78
C VAL A 103 7.03 -8.33 -14.26
N ARG A 104 8.24 -7.97 -14.72
CA ARG A 104 8.64 -8.12 -16.13
C ARG A 104 8.53 -9.55 -16.66
N PRO A 105 9.01 -10.60 -15.95
CA PRO A 105 8.88 -11.98 -16.42
C PRO A 105 7.42 -12.46 -16.53
N LEU A 106 6.50 -11.79 -15.84
CA LEU A 106 5.09 -12.20 -15.77
C LEU A 106 4.27 -11.73 -16.97
N GLN A 107 4.79 -10.75 -17.74
CA GLN A 107 4.21 -10.25 -18.98
C GLN A 107 2.74 -9.84 -18.84
N TYR A 108 2.40 -9.14 -17.76
CA TYR A 108 1.08 -8.57 -17.58
C TYR A 108 0.77 -7.56 -18.68
N LEU A 109 -0.47 -7.57 -19.16
CA LEU A 109 -1.07 -6.40 -19.79
C LEU A 109 -1.61 -5.51 -18.67
N ALA A 110 -1.58 -4.20 -18.85
CA ALA A 110 -2.05 -3.25 -17.85
C ALA A 110 -2.94 -2.20 -18.50
N TYR A 111 -4.04 -1.87 -17.83
CA TYR A 111 -5.06 -0.95 -18.32
C TYR A 111 -5.44 0.02 -17.21
N ASP A 112 -5.75 1.25 -17.60
CA ASP A 112 -6.18 2.27 -16.66
C ASP A 112 -7.47 1.83 -15.94
N HIS A 113 -7.54 2.17 -14.65
CA HIS A 113 -8.71 1.93 -13.81
C HIS A 113 -8.98 3.19 -12.99
N PRO A 114 -10.23 3.67 -12.90
CA PRO A 114 -10.52 4.79 -12.02
C PRO A 114 -10.19 4.41 -10.56
N PRO A 115 -9.49 5.26 -9.80
CA PRO A 115 -9.21 4.99 -8.39
C PRO A 115 -10.52 4.71 -7.66
N ARG A 116 -10.58 3.57 -6.97
CA ARG A 116 -11.67 3.29 -6.02
C ARG A 116 -11.21 3.57 -4.61
N ASN A 117 -12.11 4.20 -3.85
CA ASN A 117 -11.96 4.33 -2.41
C ASN A 117 -12.90 3.35 -1.73
N LEU A 118 -12.46 2.71 -0.65
CA LEU A 118 -13.32 1.87 0.16
C LEU A 118 -14.21 2.77 1.04
N PRO A 119 -15.55 2.74 0.91
CA PRO A 119 -16.41 3.47 1.83
C PRO A 119 -16.33 2.85 3.24
N LEU A 120 -16.04 3.68 4.24
CA LEU A 120 -15.92 3.28 5.65
C LEU A 120 -17.09 3.85 6.49
N GLY A 121 -18.25 4.04 5.84
CA GLY A 121 -19.44 4.65 6.43
C GLY A 121 -19.81 6.02 5.84
N LEU A 122 -20.72 6.74 6.51
CA LEU A 122 -21.29 8.00 6.04
C LEU A 122 -20.20 9.07 5.80
N LYS A 123 -19.94 9.36 4.52
CA LYS A 123 -18.96 10.34 4.00
C LYS A 123 -17.49 10.04 4.30
N ARG A 124 -17.13 8.77 4.54
CA ARG A 124 -15.75 8.36 4.86
C ARG A 124 -15.24 7.35 3.85
N THR A 125 -13.98 7.49 3.48
CA THR A 125 -13.37 6.62 2.48
C THR A 125 -11.89 6.38 2.78
N ALA A 126 -11.42 5.13 2.66
CA ALA A 126 -9.98 4.85 2.57
C ALA A 126 -9.53 4.88 1.11
N ALA A 127 -8.50 5.68 0.84
CA ALA A 127 -7.84 5.67 -0.45
C ALA A 127 -6.95 4.44 -0.55
N ILE A 128 -7.27 3.56 -1.51
CA ILE A 128 -6.43 2.40 -1.85
C ILE A 128 -5.43 2.81 -2.94
N GLY A 129 -5.86 3.64 -3.90
CA GLY A 129 -4.97 4.24 -4.90
C GLY A 129 -4.41 3.23 -5.91
N LEU A 130 -5.25 2.28 -6.34
CA LEU A 130 -4.97 1.44 -7.49
C LEU A 130 -5.66 2.06 -8.71
N ASP A 131 -4.85 2.69 -9.55
CA ASP A 131 -5.31 3.46 -10.71
C ASP A 131 -5.18 2.64 -12.02
N LEU A 132 -4.95 1.34 -11.90
CA LEU A 132 -4.83 0.39 -12.99
C LEU A 132 -5.25 -1.01 -12.54
N TYR A 133 -5.58 -1.85 -13.52
CA TYR A 133 -5.68 -3.30 -13.35
C TYR A 133 -4.77 -4.00 -14.35
N LEU A 134 -4.33 -5.20 -13.99
CA LEU A 134 -3.52 -6.05 -14.83
C LEU A 134 -4.38 -7.15 -15.44
N VAL A 135 -3.95 -7.71 -16.56
CA VAL A 135 -4.58 -8.87 -17.19
C VAL A 135 -3.51 -9.90 -17.52
N LYS A 136 -3.79 -11.15 -17.14
CA LYS A 136 -3.00 -12.31 -17.53
C LYS A 136 -3.92 -13.48 -17.83
N ASN A 137 -3.77 -14.08 -19.02
CA ASN A 137 -4.63 -15.18 -19.48
C ASN A 137 -6.11 -14.86 -19.27
N GLU A 138 -6.55 -13.70 -19.77
CA GLU A 138 -7.93 -13.19 -19.69
C GLU A 138 -8.44 -12.92 -18.26
N THR A 139 -7.63 -13.12 -17.22
CA THR A 139 -8.03 -12.85 -15.84
C THR A 139 -7.61 -11.45 -15.42
N PRO A 140 -8.54 -10.59 -14.97
CA PRO A 140 -8.20 -9.31 -14.34
C PRO A 140 -7.51 -9.52 -12.98
N ILE A 141 -6.55 -8.67 -12.67
CA ILE A 141 -5.75 -8.73 -11.44
C ILE A 141 -5.55 -7.32 -10.89
N PHE A 142 -5.98 -7.09 -9.66
CA PHE A 142 -5.61 -5.92 -8.87
C PHE A 142 -4.39 -6.26 -8.01
N GLN A 143 -3.20 -5.91 -8.50
CA GLN A 143 -1.96 -6.11 -7.77
C GLN A 143 -1.57 -4.83 -7.03
N PHE A 144 -1.39 -4.90 -5.71
CA PHE A 144 -0.93 -3.80 -4.87
C PHE A 144 0.57 -3.91 -4.57
N PRO A 145 1.43 -3.03 -5.13
CA PRO A 145 2.85 -3.00 -4.81
C PRO A 145 3.12 -2.34 -3.46
N PHE A 146 3.82 -3.05 -2.58
CA PHE A 146 4.09 -2.56 -1.23
C PHE A 146 5.55 -2.71 -0.80
N PRO A 147 6.34 -1.62 -0.83
CA PRO A 147 7.69 -1.60 -0.31
C PRO A 147 7.71 -1.44 1.21
N ARG A 148 8.46 -2.33 1.89
CA ARG A 148 8.69 -2.22 3.33
C ARG A 148 10.02 -2.85 3.75
N ARG A 149 10.40 -2.63 5.01
CA ARG A 149 11.69 -3.10 5.54
C ARG A 149 11.66 -4.53 6.08
N GLU A 150 10.50 -5.04 6.45
CA GLU A 150 10.32 -6.34 7.10
C GLU A 150 9.17 -7.09 6.42
N ARG A 151 9.04 -8.42 6.55
CA ARG A 151 7.94 -9.18 5.94
C ARG A 151 6.64 -9.08 6.74
N LEU A 152 5.49 -9.06 6.04
CA LEU A 152 4.18 -8.98 6.71
C LEU A 152 3.87 -10.35 7.25
N ASP A 153 3.34 -10.40 8.47
CA ASP A 153 2.73 -11.62 8.97
C ASP A 153 1.48 -11.94 8.13
N ASP A 154 1.15 -13.23 8.09
CA ASP A 154 0.08 -13.73 7.23
C ASP A 154 -1.28 -13.11 7.60
N HIS A 155 -1.53 -12.82 8.88
CA HIS A 155 -2.78 -12.21 9.32
C HIS A 155 -2.94 -10.79 8.78
N THR A 156 -1.90 -9.97 8.82
CA THR A 156 -1.91 -8.63 8.21
C THR A 156 -2.10 -8.70 6.69
N ILE A 157 -1.46 -9.66 6.01
CA ILE A 157 -1.68 -9.88 4.57
C ILE A 157 -3.13 -10.23 4.27
N THR A 158 -3.74 -11.09 5.08
CA THR A 158 -5.14 -11.49 4.93
C THR A 158 -6.09 -10.31 5.06
N ILE A 159 -5.91 -9.45 6.06
CA ILE A 159 -6.74 -8.24 6.22
C ILE A 159 -6.55 -7.30 5.02
N LEU A 160 -5.30 -7.05 4.59
CA LEU A 160 -5.00 -6.18 3.46
C LEU A 160 -5.66 -6.65 2.16
N LEU A 161 -5.47 -7.92 1.81
CA LEU A 161 -6.01 -8.48 0.57
C LEU A 161 -7.54 -8.55 0.61
N SER A 162 -8.14 -8.81 1.78
CA SER A 162 -9.59 -8.78 1.94
C SER A 162 -10.15 -7.36 1.73
N ILE A 163 -9.51 -6.33 2.31
CA ILE A 163 -9.89 -4.93 2.11
C ILE A 163 -9.82 -4.52 0.63
N ILE A 164 -8.75 -4.90 -0.07
CA ILE A 164 -8.58 -4.56 -1.50
C ILE A 164 -9.64 -5.30 -2.33
N HIS A 165 -9.88 -6.58 -2.05
CA HIS A 165 -10.89 -7.38 -2.75
C HIS A 165 -12.27 -6.75 -2.67
N HIS A 166 -12.74 -6.41 -1.47
CA HIS A 166 -14.06 -5.80 -1.31
C HIS A 166 -14.19 -4.41 -1.93
N ALA A 167 -13.08 -3.75 -2.26
CA ALA A 167 -13.09 -2.46 -2.94
C ALA A 167 -13.05 -2.55 -4.48
N TYR A 168 -12.41 -3.58 -5.03
CA TYR A 168 -12.09 -3.65 -6.47
C TYR A 168 -12.68 -4.87 -7.19
N SER A 169 -12.90 -5.99 -6.51
CA SER A 169 -13.46 -7.21 -7.11
C SER A 169 -15.00 -7.20 -7.05
N THR A 170 -15.63 -6.16 -7.61
CA THR A 170 -17.10 -6.02 -7.67
C THR A 170 -17.55 -5.70 -9.10
N ASP A 171 -18.85 -5.82 -9.37
CA ASP A 171 -19.45 -5.49 -10.67
C ASP A 171 -18.76 -6.28 -11.81
N ASP A 172 -18.24 -5.59 -12.83
CA ASP A 172 -17.50 -6.19 -13.96
C ASP A 172 -16.20 -6.90 -13.56
N PHE A 173 -15.77 -6.79 -12.30
CA PHE A 173 -14.53 -7.36 -11.77
C PHE A 173 -14.74 -8.41 -10.66
N GLU A 174 -15.92 -9.00 -10.53
CA GLU A 174 -16.21 -10.06 -9.52
C GLU A 174 -15.23 -11.26 -9.58
N GLU A 175 -14.71 -11.57 -10.77
CA GLU A 175 -13.73 -12.62 -10.99
C GLU A 175 -12.27 -12.14 -10.95
N ALA A 176 -12.05 -10.85 -10.67
CA ALA A 176 -10.70 -10.30 -10.57
C ALA A 176 -9.97 -10.89 -9.37
N ARG A 177 -8.69 -11.23 -9.60
CA ARG A 177 -7.78 -11.66 -8.54
C ARG A 177 -7.22 -10.44 -7.83
N VAL A 178 -6.94 -10.59 -6.55
CA VAL A 178 -6.21 -9.59 -5.78
C VAL A 178 -4.87 -10.15 -5.36
N GLU A 179 -3.82 -9.35 -5.58
CA GLU A 179 -2.44 -9.73 -5.31
C GLU A 179 -1.74 -8.63 -4.51
N LEU A 180 -0.84 -9.03 -3.63
CA LEU A 180 0.11 -8.15 -2.97
C LEU A 180 1.48 -8.42 -3.61
N ALA A 181 2.04 -7.44 -4.31
CA ALA A 181 3.45 -7.44 -4.65
C ALA A 181 4.22 -6.95 -3.41
N ASP A 182 4.56 -7.88 -2.52
CA ASP A 182 5.29 -7.65 -1.28
C ASP A 182 6.77 -7.43 -1.63
N LEU A 183 7.24 -6.18 -1.56
CA LEU A 183 8.60 -5.80 -1.90
C LEU A 183 9.45 -5.67 -0.62
N SER A 184 9.24 -6.51 0.38
CA SER A 184 9.95 -6.46 1.66
C SER A 184 11.43 -6.84 1.57
N CYS A 185 12.23 -6.39 2.54
CA CYS A 185 13.59 -6.87 2.77
C CYS A 185 13.59 -8.08 3.70
N ASP A 186 14.55 -8.99 3.52
CA ASP A 186 14.61 -10.21 4.34
C ASP A 186 15.07 -9.95 5.79
N PHE A 187 16.00 -9.01 6.03
CA PHE A 187 16.51 -8.73 7.39
C PHE A 187 16.95 -7.27 7.57
N GLU A 188 16.46 -6.62 8.64
CA GLU A 188 17.07 -5.40 9.19
C GLU A 188 17.42 -5.67 10.67
N THR A 189 18.60 -6.24 10.93
CA THR A 189 19.11 -6.33 12.31
C THR A 189 19.68 -4.98 12.73
N SER A 190 19.79 -4.74 14.05
CA SER A 190 20.49 -3.57 14.59
C SER A 190 21.91 -3.42 14.03
N GLU A 191 22.57 -4.56 13.80
CA GLU A 191 23.91 -4.67 13.23
C GLU A 191 23.93 -4.33 11.73
N SER A 192 22.98 -4.84 10.94
CA SER A 192 22.93 -4.51 9.50
C SER A 192 22.66 -3.03 9.24
N ARG A 193 21.91 -2.35 10.14
CA ARG A 193 21.77 -0.88 10.12
C ARG A 193 23.08 -0.16 10.44
N ARG A 194 23.86 -0.67 11.40
CA ARG A 194 25.14 -0.07 11.83
C ARG A 194 26.22 -0.24 10.77
N GLU A 195 26.21 -1.36 10.06
CA GLU A 195 27.21 -1.74 9.05
C GLU A 195 26.88 -1.27 7.63
N LYS A 196 25.71 -0.64 7.42
CA LYS A 196 25.21 -0.22 6.10
C LYS A 196 25.24 -1.36 5.07
N LEU A 197 24.96 -2.59 5.53
CA LEU A 197 24.94 -3.75 4.64
C LEU A 197 23.87 -3.56 3.54
N PRO A 198 24.11 -4.09 2.32
CA PRO A 198 23.15 -3.97 1.23
C PRO A 198 21.79 -4.52 1.66
N ARG A 199 20.74 -3.72 1.48
CA ARG A 199 19.36 -4.16 1.69
C ARG A 199 19.00 -5.11 0.56
N VAL A 200 18.96 -6.41 0.84
CA VAL A 200 18.47 -7.38 -0.15
C VAL A 200 16.95 -7.47 0.01
N ARG A 201 16.22 -6.93 -0.97
CA ARG A 201 14.78 -7.21 -1.10
C ARG A 201 14.57 -8.65 -1.52
N CYS A 202 13.55 -9.27 -0.95
CA CYS A 202 13.09 -10.60 -1.34
C CYS A 202 11.65 -10.50 -1.80
N PRO A 203 11.43 -9.88 -2.98
CA PRO A 203 10.10 -9.58 -3.45
C PRO A 203 9.31 -10.87 -3.74
N ARG A 204 8.02 -10.86 -3.44
CA ARG A 204 7.11 -11.96 -3.77
C ARG A 204 5.73 -11.42 -4.16
N ILE A 205 5.00 -12.23 -4.91
CA ILE A 205 3.57 -12.01 -5.14
C ILE A 205 2.83 -12.93 -4.19
N VAL A 206 2.04 -12.33 -3.30
CA VAL A 206 1.16 -13.05 -2.40
C VAL A 206 -0.27 -12.94 -2.91
N ARG A 207 -0.94 -14.08 -2.97
CA ARG A 207 -2.35 -14.19 -3.34
C ARG A 207 -3.03 -15.07 -2.33
N LEU A 208 -4.24 -14.67 -1.95
CA LEU A 208 -5.13 -15.53 -1.17
C LEU A 208 -6.20 -16.13 -2.07
N PRO A 209 -6.61 -17.37 -1.79
CA PRO A 209 -7.79 -17.94 -2.42
C PRO A 209 -9.05 -17.26 -1.84
N LYS A 210 -10.16 -17.24 -2.59
CA LYS A 210 -11.36 -16.44 -2.24
C LYS A 210 -11.91 -16.86 -0.86
N GLU A 211 -11.85 -18.14 -0.54
CA GLU A 211 -12.29 -18.73 0.72
C GLU A 211 -11.46 -18.32 1.95
N SER A 212 -10.26 -17.76 1.75
CA SER A 212 -9.41 -17.25 2.84
C SER A 212 -9.63 -15.75 3.09
N LEU A 213 -10.47 -15.09 2.30
CA LEU A 213 -10.78 -13.67 2.48
C LEU A 213 -11.78 -13.48 3.62
N ILE A 214 -11.50 -12.49 4.47
CA ILE A 214 -12.39 -12.11 5.57
C ILE A 214 -13.60 -11.38 4.97
N SER A 215 -14.80 -11.73 5.43
CA SER A 215 -16.04 -11.09 4.98
C SER A 215 -16.07 -9.60 5.38
N MET A 216 -16.85 -8.78 4.64
CA MET A 216 -17.08 -7.40 5.06
C MET A 216 -17.82 -7.30 6.39
N ASP A 217 -18.69 -8.26 6.70
CA ASP A 217 -19.43 -8.28 7.97
C ASP A 217 -18.48 -8.44 9.17
N ASP A 218 -17.38 -9.19 8.99
CA ASP A 218 -16.35 -9.36 10.02
C ASP A 218 -15.36 -8.19 10.05
N LEU A 219 -15.03 -7.59 8.89
CA LEU A 219 -14.09 -6.47 8.81
C LEU A 219 -14.71 -5.15 9.28
N ALA A 220 -15.97 -4.88 8.97
CA ALA A 220 -16.62 -3.60 9.23
C ALA A 220 -16.59 -3.18 10.71
N PRO A 221 -16.86 -4.07 11.69
CA PRO A 221 -16.74 -3.73 13.12
C PRO A 221 -15.33 -3.34 13.54
N GLU A 222 -14.30 -3.97 12.99
CA GLU A 222 -12.90 -3.66 13.33
C GLU A 222 -12.45 -2.35 12.71
N ILE A 223 -12.83 -2.09 11.46
CA ILE A 223 -12.62 -0.80 10.79
C ILE A 223 -13.34 0.31 11.55
N GLN A 224 -14.59 0.10 11.96
CA GLN A 224 -15.36 1.07 12.75
C GLN A 224 -14.69 1.34 14.09
N SER A 225 -14.17 0.32 14.77
CA SER A 225 -13.41 0.48 16.01
C SER A 225 -12.18 1.37 15.84
N VAL A 226 -11.42 1.23 14.75
CA VAL A 226 -10.29 2.13 14.45
C VAL A 226 -10.77 3.57 14.31
N HIS A 227 -11.88 3.79 13.61
CA HIS A 227 -12.45 5.12 13.43
C HIS A 227 -12.92 5.76 14.74
N ASP A 228 -13.67 5.02 15.56
CA ASP A 228 -14.20 5.55 16.82
C ASP A 228 -13.08 5.92 17.78
N LEU A 229 -12.02 5.11 17.84
CA LEU A 229 -10.82 5.41 18.63
C LEU A 229 -10.08 6.65 18.10
N LEU A 230 -9.96 6.83 16.79
CA LEU A 230 -9.35 8.04 16.22
C LEU A 230 -10.16 9.31 16.54
N LEU A 231 -11.51 9.23 16.57
CA LEU A 231 -12.36 10.34 17.00
C LEU A 231 -12.13 10.68 18.47
N GLU A 232 -12.14 9.66 19.34
CA GLU A 232 -11.89 9.81 20.77
C GLU A 232 -10.52 10.44 21.04
N LEU A 233 -9.46 9.94 20.41
CA LEU A 233 -8.10 10.49 20.50
C LEU A 233 -7.99 11.92 19.96
N GLY A 234 -8.87 12.29 19.03
CA GLY A 234 -8.95 13.66 18.52
C GLY A 234 -9.37 14.67 19.59
N ASP A 235 -10.18 14.24 20.56
CA ASP A 235 -10.66 15.06 21.66
C ASP A 235 -9.69 15.10 22.86
N GLU A 236 -8.62 14.28 22.86
CA GLU A 236 -7.54 14.35 23.85
C GLU A 236 -6.71 15.66 23.71
N PRO A 237 -6.22 16.25 24.81
CA PRO A 237 -5.35 17.42 24.78
C PRO A 237 -4.03 17.12 24.05
N GLU A 238 -3.43 18.12 23.39
CA GLU A 238 -2.17 17.91 22.67
C GLU A 238 -1.05 17.48 23.62
N PRO A 239 -0.17 16.55 23.20
CA PRO A 239 1.00 16.21 23.99
C PRO A 239 1.89 17.46 24.11
N THR A 240 2.27 17.79 25.33
CA THR A 240 3.29 18.81 25.65
C THR A 240 4.67 18.40 25.21
#